data_AF-A0A1Q3WZP2-F1
#
_entry.id   AF-A0A1Q3WZP2-F1
#
_cell.length_a   1.000
_cell.length_b   1.000
_cell.length_c   1.000
_cell.angle_alpha   90.00
_cell.angle_beta   90.00
_cell.angle_gamma   90.00
#
_symmetry.space_group_name_H-M   'P 1'
#
loop_
_entity.id
_entity.type
_entity.pdbx_description
1 polymer ?
#
loop_
_entity_poly.entity_id
_entity_poly.type
_entity_poly.pdbx_seq_one_letter_code
_entity_poly.pdbx_strand_id
1 'polypeptide(L)'
;MVSLNQVADLITQHKVELMQADQIVLQLGHYELSWRKCFREIFQQQPFTITPKPYQPKPLPSVAGTAPTPYHQQLKNWFKAAILTLYKAQNGQLPYLKQFDQRLMQMLALLAPYGDKVIVMTPFPSLHPVDQWLRRESIPTMYTCARQNGFRLVDTFSAIPRQAAYFLADGAHLNAQGHAVVALLLSQLPVYTALLEEINCL
;
A
#
# COMPACT_ATOMS: atom_id res chain seq x y z
N MET A 1 2.77 9.90 -7.15
CA MET A 1 2.63 8.92 -6.06
C MET A 1 3.58 9.28 -4.93
N VAL A 2 3.10 9.22 -3.69
CA VAL A 2 3.72 9.77 -2.47
C VAL A 2 4.41 8.67 -1.68
N SER A 3 5.57 8.95 -1.08
CA SER A 3 6.18 8.03 -0.10
C SER A 3 5.76 8.36 1.33
N LEU A 4 5.69 7.38 2.24
CA LEU A 4 5.44 7.56 3.68
C LEU A 4 6.28 8.68 4.30
N ASN A 5 7.54 8.84 3.89
CA ASN A 5 8.43 9.87 4.43
C ASN A 5 8.07 11.31 3.97
N GLN A 6 7.14 11.47 3.03
CA GLN A 6 6.72 12.75 2.47
C GLN A 6 5.36 13.19 3.00
N VAL A 7 4.68 12.35 3.79
CA VAL A 7 3.30 12.62 4.24
C VAL A 7 3.25 13.84 5.17
N ALA A 8 4.23 14.00 6.07
CA ALA A 8 4.30 15.18 6.94
C ALA A 8 4.41 16.49 6.14
N ASP A 9 5.25 16.49 5.10
CA ASP A 9 5.43 17.64 4.21
C ASP A 9 4.15 17.93 3.44
N LEU A 10 3.46 16.90 2.92
CA LEU A 10 2.21 17.06 2.18
C LEU A 10 1.06 17.56 3.07
N ILE A 11 0.96 17.06 4.31
CA ILE A 11 -0.01 17.58 5.27
C ILE A 11 0.23 19.07 5.51
N THR A 12 1.49 19.48 5.60
CA THR A 12 1.85 20.88 5.80
C THR A 12 1.52 21.72 4.56
N GLN A 13 1.89 21.24 3.36
CA GLN A 13 1.69 21.95 2.09
C GLN A 13 0.21 22.09 1.73
N HIS A 14 -0.59 21.04 1.97
CA HIS A 14 -1.99 20.96 1.55
C HIS A 14 -2.96 21.04 2.74
N LYS A 15 -2.54 21.63 3.86
CA LYS A 15 -3.35 21.66 5.10
C LYS A 15 -4.76 22.19 4.87
N VAL A 16 -4.91 23.29 4.13
CA VAL A 16 -6.22 23.91 3.87
C VAL A 16 -7.11 22.98 3.06
N GLU A 17 -6.56 22.36 2.01
CA GLU A 17 -7.29 21.41 1.15
C GLU A 17 -7.71 20.17 1.94
N LEU A 18 -6.81 19.61 2.77
CA LEU A 18 -7.13 18.47 3.63
C LEU A 18 -8.21 18.80 4.66
N MET A 19 -8.23 20.03 5.19
CA MET A 19 -9.29 20.49 6.09
C MET A 19 -10.64 20.61 5.39
N GLN A 20 -10.65 21.05 4.12
CA GLN A 20 -11.86 21.25 3.32
C GLN A 20 -12.36 19.99 2.60
N ALA A 21 -11.50 18.98 2.44
CA ALA A 21 -11.86 17.74 1.77
C ALA A 21 -13.00 17.02 2.51
N ASP A 22 -14.01 16.59 1.77
CA ASP A 22 -15.09 15.72 2.27
C ASP A 22 -14.56 14.31 2.57
N GLN A 23 -13.57 13.87 1.79
CA GLN A 23 -12.98 12.55 1.89
C GLN A 23 -11.50 12.56 1.47
N ILE A 24 -10.68 11.82 2.21
CA ILE A 24 -9.26 11.65 1.95
C ILE A 24 -9.01 10.16 1.74
N VAL A 25 -8.60 9.78 0.53
CA VAL A 25 -8.25 8.39 0.22
C VAL A 25 -6.75 8.20 0.33
N LEU A 26 -6.33 7.33 1.25
CA LEU A 26 -4.94 6.98 1.47
C LEU A 26 -4.63 5.61 0.85
N GLN A 27 -3.89 5.61 -0.25
CA GLN A 27 -3.37 4.40 -0.87
C GLN A 27 -1.90 4.20 -0.53
N LEU A 28 -1.56 3.05 0.07
CA LEU A 28 -0.19 2.71 0.47
C LEU A 28 0.39 1.56 -0.35
N GLY A 29 1.72 1.42 -0.30
CA GLY A 29 2.40 0.20 -0.73
C GLY A 29 2.95 0.17 -2.16
N HIS A 30 2.80 1.25 -2.94
CA HIS A 30 3.45 1.30 -4.24
C HIS A 30 4.96 1.52 -4.15
N TYR A 31 5.46 2.31 -3.21
CA TYR A 31 6.91 2.53 -3.06
C TYR A 31 7.51 1.73 -1.91
N GLU A 32 6.77 1.57 -0.81
CA GLU A 32 7.26 1.00 0.44
C GLU A 32 7.11 -0.52 0.51
N LEU A 33 6.32 -1.09 -0.40
CA LEU A 33 6.09 -2.53 -0.50
C LEU A 33 6.34 -3.01 -1.94
N SER A 34 7.15 -2.24 -2.68
CA SER A 34 7.70 -2.62 -3.97
C SER A 34 9.21 -2.66 -3.86
N TRP A 35 9.78 -3.85 -3.85
CA TRP A 35 11.21 -3.99 -3.64
C TRP A 35 11.97 -3.70 -4.94
N ARG A 36 12.85 -2.69 -4.91
CA ARG A 36 13.62 -2.22 -6.08
C ARG A 36 15.14 -2.27 -5.86
N LYS A 37 15.61 -2.67 -4.67
CA LYS A 37 17.02 -2.78 -4.31
C LYS A 37 17.54 -4.22 -4.39
N CYS A 38 18.78 -4.47 -3.93
CA CYS A 38 19.30 -5.84 -3.86
C CYS A 38 18.47 -6.67 -2.86
N PHE A 39 18.06 -7.88 -3.24
CA PHE A 39 17.21 -8.75 -2.40
C PHE A 39 17.75 -8.97 -0.98
N ARG A 40 19.08 -8.99 -0.82
CA ARG A 40 19.73 -9.15 0.49
C ARG A 40 19.42 -8.01 1.47
N GLU A 41 19.14 -6.79 0.97
CA GLU A 41 18.90 -5.65 1.87
C GLU A 41 17.52 -5.72 2.54
N ILE A 42 16.61 -6.62 2.12
CA ILE A 42 15.34 -6.87 2.85
C ILE A 42 15.61 -7.41 4.25
N PHE A 43 16.73 -8.13 4.42
CA PHE A 43 17.15 -8.72 5.68
C PHE A 43 18.05 -7.78 6.51
N GLN A 44 18.42 -6.62 5.97
CA GLN A 44 19.26 -5.66 6.66
C GLN A 44 18.40 -4.65 7.40
N GLN A 45 18.82 -4.27 8.61
CA GLN A 45 18.27 -3.09 9.26
C GLN A 45 18.85 -1.86 8.56
N GLN A 46 18.02 -1.13 7.83
CA GLN A 46 18.42 0.17 7.30
C GLN A 46 18.32 1.22 8.42
N PRO A 47 19.33 2.08 8.63
CA PRO A 47 19.23 3.17 9.58
C PRO A 47 18.04 4.06 9.20
N PHE A 48 17.22 4.38 10.19
CA PHE A 48 16.05 5.22 10.01
C PHE A 48 16.49 6.68 9.92
N THR A 49 16.47 7.25 8.72
CA THR A 49 16.67 8.69 8.54
C THR A 49 15.33 9.34 8.20
N ILE A 50 14.75 10.03 9.19
CA ILE A 50 13.60 10.93 9.00
C ILE A 50 14.12 12.25 8.45
N THR A 51 14.76 12.23 7.29
CA THR A 51 14.97 13.50 6.58
C THR A 51 13.71 13.70 5.76
N PRO A 52 12.87 14.71 6.09
CA PRO A 52 11.74 15.06 5.24
C PRO A 52 12.31 15.34 3.86
N LYS A 53 11.84 14.60 2.87
CA LYS A 53 12.21 14.86 1.48
C LYS A 53 11.05 15.63 0.87
N PRO A 54 11.27 16.88 0.42
CA PRO A 54 10.23 17.66 -0.22
C PRO A 54 9.52 16.83 -1.28
N TYR A 55 8.19 16.87 -1.27
CA TYR A 55 7.42 16.26 -2.34
C TYR A 55 7.77 16.96 -3.65
N GLN A 56 8.20 16.19 -4.64
CA GLN A 56 8.37 16.66 -6.02
C GLN A 56 7.45 15.83 -6.92
N PRO A 57 6.55 16.47 -7.69
CA PRO A 57 5.71 15.76 -8.64
C PRO A 57 6.59 14.99 -9.63
N LYS A 58 6.43 13.66 -9.67
CA LYS A 58 7.07 12.85 -10.70
C LYS A 58 6.18 12.81 -11.95
N PRO A 59 6.75 12.91 -13.16
CA PRO A 59 6.00 12.72 -14.38
C PRO A 59 5.31 11.35 -14.39
N LEU A 60 4.14 11.27 -15.02
CA LEU A 60 3.42 10.02 -15.17
C LEU A 60 4.31 9.00 -15.90
N PRO A 61 4.33 7.73 -15.45
CA PRO A 61 5.07 6.70 -16.16
C PRO A 61 4.56 6.60 -17.60
N SER A 62 5.50 6.53 -18.55
CA SER A 62 5.20 6.29 -19.95
C SER A 62 4.41 4.99 -20.09
N VAL A 63 3.31 5.03 -20.84
CA VAL A 63 2.45 3.87 -21.17
C VAL A 63 3.14 2.92 -22.17
N ALA A 64 4.42 3.15 -22.51
CA ALA A 64 5.19 2.24 -23.34
C ALA A 64 5.25 0.86 -22.65
N GLY A 65 4.55 -0.10 -23.25
CA GLY A 65 4.44 -1.47 -22.74
C GLY A 65 5.83 -2.04 -22.46
N THR A 66 6.09 -2.33 -21.19
CA THR A 66 7.26 -3.09 -20.80
C THR A 66 7.13 -4.50 -21.37
N ALA A 67 8.16 -4.95 -22.08
CA ALA A 67 8.20 -6.31 -22.61
C ALA A 67 7.99 -7.33 -21.47
N PRO A 68 7.30 -8.45 -21.74
CA PRO A 68 7.06 -9.47 -20.73
C PRO A 68 8.37 -9.91 -20.07
N THR A 69 8.34 -10.06 -18.75
CA THR A 69 9.51 -10.52 -18.00
C THR A 69 9.90 -11.94 -18.44
N PRO A 70 11.18 -12.19 -18.78
CA PRO A 70 11.63 -13.52 -19.19
C PRO A 70 11.29 -14.59 -18.14
N TYR A 71 10.91 -15.79 -18.59
CA TYR A 71 10.51 -16.91 -17.73
C TYR A 71 11.51 -17.20 -16.58
N HIS A 72 12.82 -17.17 -16.87
CA HIS A 72 13.87 -17.38 -15.86
C HIS A 72 13.84 -16.34 -14.73
N GLN A 73 13.44 -15.09 -15.03
CA GLN A 73 13.33 -14.05 -14.01
C GLN A 73 12.10 -14.28 -13.11
N GLN A 74 11.00 -14.79 -13.68
CA GLN A 74 9.80 -15.14 -12.92
C GLN A 74 10.09 -16.25 -11.91
N LEU A 75 10.80 -17.29 -12.35
CA LEU A 75 11.19 -18.42 -11.50
C LEU A 75 12.12 -17.98 -10.37
N LYS A 76 13.13 -17.14 -10.68
CA LYS A 76 14.01 -16.53 -9.67
C LYS A 76 13.24 -15.72 -8.63
N ASN A 77 12.25 -14.94 -9.06
CA ASN A 77 11.44 -14.12 -8.15
C ASN A 77 10.49 -14.96 -7.31
N TRP A 78 9.97 -16.07 -7.84
CA TRP A 78 9.21 -17.03 -7.06
C TRP A 78 10.07 -17.68 -5.97
N PHE A 79 11.29 -18.10 -6.30
CA PHE A 79 12.24 -18.64 -5.32
C PHE A 79 12.58 -17.64 -4.21
N LYS A 80 12.78 -16.37 -4.56
CA LYS A 80 12.94 -15.30 -3.56
C LYS A 80 11.75 -15.20 -2.62
N ALA A 81 10.52 -15.24 -3.13
CA ALA A 81 9.32 -15.22 -2.29
C ALA A 81 9.22 -16.45 -1.38
N ALA A 82 9.66 -17.62 -1.85
CA ALA A 82 9.77 -18.82 -1.02
C ALA A 82 10.78 -18.64 0.12
N ILE A 83 11.96 -18.06 -0.16
CA ILE A 83 12.95 -17.70 0.88
C ILE A 83 12.34 -16.76 1.93
N LEU A 84 11.56 -15.76 1.51
CA LEU A 84 10.91 -14.83 2.46
C LEU A 84 9.94 -15.56 3.39
N THR A 85 9.14 -16.49 2.85
CA THR A 85 8.24 -17.33 3.66
C THR A 85 9.01 -18.17 4.67
N LEU A 86 10.09 -18.83 4.23
CA LEU A 86 10.91 -19.68 5.10
C LEU A 86 11.60 -18.86 6.19
N TYR A 87 12.19 -17.72 5.82
CA TYR A 87 12.81 -16.81 6.77
C TYR A 87 11.79 -16.34 7.81
N LYS A 88 10.57 -15.99 7.39
CA LYS A 88 9.51 -15.55 8.29
C LYS A 88 9.14 -16.64 9.30
N ALA A 89 9.02 -17.88 8.83
CA ALA A 89 8.71 -19.02 9.69
C ALA A 89 9.79 -19.26 10.75
N GLN A 90 11.07 -19.02 10.42
CA GLN A 90 12.19 -19.28 11.33
C GLN A 90 12.52 -18.09 12.26
N ASN A 91 12.45 -16.86 11.75
CA ASN A 91 12.98 -15.67 12.42
C ASN A 91 11.88 -14.66 12.81
N GLY A 92 10.61 -14.97 12.54
CA GLY A 92 9.50 -14.06 12.73
C GLY A 92 9.48 -12.97 11.64
N GLN A 93 9.23 -11.71 12.02
CA GLN A 93 9.03 -10.66 11.03
C GLN A 93 10.35 -10.13 10.44
N LEU A 94 10.35 -9.85 9.13
CA LEU A 94 11.51 -9.28 8.45
C LEU A 94 11.82 -7.87 8.95
N PRO A 95 13.12 -7.51 9.09
CA PRO A 95 13.53 -6.15 9.47
C PRO A 95 12.91 -5.07 8.61
N TYR A 96 12.83 -5.29 7.29
CA TYR A 96 12.19 -4.34 6.38
C TYR A 96 10.71 -4.09 6.70
N LEU A 97 9.93 -5.14 6.98
CA LEU A 97 8.52 -4.99 7.34
C LEU A 97 8.36 -4.33 8.72
N LYS A 98 9.24 -4.62 9.68
CA LYS A 98 9.24 -3.90 10.98
C LYS A 98 9.41 -2.40 10.81
N GLN A 99 10.30 -1.98 9.90
CA GLN A 99 10.50 -0.56 9.61
C GLN A 99 9.30 0.05 8.88
N PHE A 100 8.70 -0.68 7.96
CA PHE A 100 7.46 -0.27 7.31
C PHE A 100 6.35 -0.03 8.34
N ASP A 101 6.15 -0.98 9.26
CA ASP A 101 5.12 -0.90 10.30
C ASP A 101 5.29 0.32 11.21
N GLN A 102 6.53 0.61 11.63
CA GLN A 102 6.83 1.80 12.42
C GLN A 102 6.49 3.10 11.67
N ARG A 103 6.85 3.17 10.39
CA ARG A 103 6.56 4.35 9.54
C ARG A 103 5.08 4.51 9.29
N LEU A 104 4.38 3.40 9.04
CA LEU A 104 2.95 3.35 8.87
C LEU A 104 2.24 3.91 10.11
N MET A 105 2.61 3.43 11.29
CA MET A 105 2.03 3.87 12.55
C MET A 105 2.23 5.39 12.77
N GLN A 106 3.45 5.88 12.57
CA GLN A 106 3.75 7.32 12.70
C GLN A 106 2.95 8.16 11.70
N MET A 107 2.87 7.71 10.45
CA MET A 107 2.14 8.42 9.40
C MET A 107 0.64 8.45 9.67
N LEU A 108 0.05 7.34 10.10
CA LEU A 108 -1.37 7.27 10.46
C LEU A 108 -1.69 8.18 11.65
N ALA A 109 -0.79 8.29 12.64
CA ALA A 109 -0.95 9.22 13.74
C ALA A 109 -0.97 10.70 13.27
N LEU A 110 -0.19 11.05 12.23
CA LEU A 110 -0.23 12.40 11.64
C LEU A 110 -1.56 12.71 10.95
N LEU A 111 -2.26 11.68 10.47
CA LEU A 111 -3.57 11.82 9.81
C LEU A 111 -4.74 11.75 10.80
N ALA A 112 -4.50 11.44 12.08
CA ALA A 112 -5.54 11.33 13.10
C ALA A 112 -6.46 12.58 13.20
N PRO A 113 -5.97 13.82 13.03
CA PRO A 113 -6.84 15.01 13.01
C PRO A 113 -7.89 15.03 11.88
N TYR A 114 -7.75 14.16 10.88
CA TYR A 114 -8.67 14.03 9.74
C TYR A 114 -9.44 12.69 9.76
N GLY A 115 -9.50 12.02 10.92
CA GLY A 115 -9.93 10.62 11.08
C GLY A 115 -11.23 10.22 10.40
N ASP A 116 -12.27 11.04 10.55
CA ASP A 116 -13.62 10.83 10.03
C ASP A 116 -13.68 10.74 8.50
N LYS A 117 -12.84 11.52 7.81
CA LYS A 117 -12.78 11.59 6.34
C LYS A 117 -11.71 10.72 5.71
N VAL A 118 -10.80 10.13 6.50
CA VAL A 118 -9.73 9.29 5.96
C VAL A 118 -10.19 7.85 5.74
N ILE A 119 -10.04 7.38 4.51
CA ILE A 119 -10.19 5.98 4.11
C ILE A 119 -8.81 5.44 3.73
N VAL A 120 -8.37 4.41 4.44
CA VAL A 120 -7.12 3.69 4.15
C VAL A 120 -7.42 2.53 3.21
N MET A 121 -6.71 2.44 2.10
CA MET A 121 -6.76 1.27 1.22
C MET A 121 -5.55 0.37 1.51
N THR A 122 -5.79 -0.95 1.54
CA THR A 122 -4.69 -1.92 1.47
C THR A 122 -3.92 -1.72 0.15
N PRO A 123 -2.67 -2.19 0.03
CA PRO A 123 -1.91 -2.07 -1.21
C PRO A 123 -2.61 -2.83 -2.33
N PHE A 124 -2.55 -2.34 -3.57
CA PHE A 124 -3.00 -3.14 -4.71
C PHE A 124 -2.19 -4.44 -4.81
N PRO A 125 -2.74 -5.54 -5.36
CA PRO A 125 -1.94 -6.71 -5.62
C PRO A 125 -0.84 -6.41 -6.65
N SER A 126 0.13 -7.32 -6.78
CA SER A 126 1.22 -7.23 -7.75
C SER A 126 1.40 -8.57 -8.43
N LEU A 127 1.73 -8.57 -9.72
CA LEU A 127 2.13 -9.79 -10.41
C LEU A 127 3.55 -10.21 -9.99
N HIS A 128 4.39 -9.28 -9.50
CA HIS A 128 5.73 -9.58 -9.00
C HIS A 128 5.67 -10.37 -7.69
N PRO A 129 6.25 -11.59 -7.60
CA PRO A 129 6.11 -12.45 -6.41
C PRO A 129 6.63 -11.83 -5.10
N VAL A 130 7.74 -11.10 -5.15
CA VAL A 130 8.33 -10.47 -3.96
C VAL A 130 7.46 -9.31 -3.48
N ASP A 131 7.02 -8.44 -4.37
CA ASP A 131 6.12 -7.33 -4.04
C ASP A 131 4.78 -7.86 -3.51
N GLN A 132 4.20 -8.86 -4.18
CA GLN A 132 2.98 -9.52 -3.74
C GLN A 132 3.12 -10.08 -2.31
N TRP A 133 4.25 -10.72 -2.03
CA TRP A 133 4.53 -11.26 -0.71
C TRP A 133 4.60 -10.14 0.33
N LEU A 134 5.41 -9.11 0.11
CA LEU A 134 5.55 -7.97 1.02
C LEU A 134 4.21 -7.27 1.28
N ARG A 135 3.43 -7.04 0.22
CA ARG A 135 2.10 -6.44 0.31
C ARG A 135 1.16 -7.28 1.15
N ARG A 136 1.06 -8.59 0.90
CA ARG A 136 0.24 -9.50 1.69
C ARG A 136 0.63 -9.48 3.17
N GLU A 137 1.92 -9.57 3.46
CA GLU A 137 2.42 -9.64 4.84
C GLU A 137 2.21 -8.33 5.61
N SER A 138 2.08 -7.20 4.93
CA SER A 138 1.81 -5.90 5.56
C SER A 138 0.36 -5.69 5.98
N ILE A 139 -0.59 -6.41 5.38
CA ILE A 139 -2.04 -6.18 5.54
C ILE A 139 -2.48 -6.29 7.01
N PRO A 140 -2.11 -7.32 7.79
CA PRO A 140 -2.53 -7.43 9.19
C PRO A 140 -2.11 -6.23 10.04
N THR A 141 -0.89 -5.72 9.84
CA THR A 141 -0.43 -4.51 10.54
C THR A 141 -1.19 -3.29 10.08
N MET A 142 -1.49 -3.15 8.78
CA MET A 142 -2.31 -2.05 8.27
C MET A 142 -3.70 -2.02 8.87
N TYR A 143 -4.37 -3.16 8.97
CA TYR A 143 -5.65 -3.29 9.69
C TYR A 143 -5.54 -2.85 11.14
N THR A 144 -4.52 -3.32 11.84
CA THR A 144 -4.29 -3.01 13.25
C THR A 144 -4.07 -1.52 13.45
N CYS A 145 -3.15 -0.91 12.70
CA CYS A 145 -2.84 0.50 12.83
C CYS A 145 -4.00 1.41 12.39
N ALA A 146 -4.72 1.06 11.31
CA ALA A 146 -5.88 1.82 10.87
C ALA A 146 -6.98 1.82 11.93
N ARG A 147 -7.33 0.64 12.46
CA ARG A 147 -8.34 0.48 13.50
C ARG A 147 -7.97 1.22 14.79
N GLN A 148 -6.71 1.15 15.21
CA GLN A 148 -6.21 1.86 16.39
C GLN A 148 -6.34 3.39 16.29
N ASN A 149 -6.28 3.93 15.07
CA ASN A 149 -6.42 5.36 14.81
C ASN A 149 -7.83 5.75 14.34
N GLY A 150 -8.82 4.85 14.43
CA GLY A 150 -10.20 5.12 14.08
C GLY A 150 -10.47 5.27 12.58
N PHE A 151 -9.55 4.83 11.71
CA PHE A 151 -9.72 4.96 10.26
C PHE A 151 -10.56 3.83 9.67
N ARG A 152 -11.36 4.17 8.66
CA ARG A 152 -12.01 3.19 7.79
C ARG A 152 -10.96 2.55 6.89
N LEU A 153 -11.00 1.23 6.73
CA LEU A 153 -10.06 0.50 5.88
C LEU A 153 -10.80 -0.34 4.83
N VAL A 154 -10.26 -0.32 3.61
CA VAL A 154 -10.82 -0.97 2.43
C VAL A 154 -9.80 -1.94 1.86
N ASP A 155 -10.21 -3.21 1.73
CA ASP A 155 -9.33 -4.25 1.22
C ASP A 155 -9.28 -4.31 -0.31
N THR A 156 -8.54 -3.38 -0.91
CA THR A 156 -8.33 -3.39 -2.36
C THR A 156 -7.41 -4.54 -2.81
N PHE A 157 -6.54 -5.05 -1.93
CA PHE A 157 -5.65 -6.18 -2.22
C PHE A 157 -6.43 -7.45 -2.60
N SER A 158 -7.46 -7.79 -1.82
CA SER A 158 -8.29 -8.96 -2.09
C SER A 158 -9.36 -8.70 -3.15
N ALA A 159 -9.84 -7.46 -3.27
CA ALA A 159 -10.88 -7.11 -4.24
C ALA A 159 -10.39 -7.19 -5.70
N ILE A 160 -9.13 -6.87 -5.97
CA ILE A 160 -8.57 -6.87 -7.33
C ILE A 160 -8.02 -8.26 -7.66
N PRO A 161 -8.52 -8.95 -8.71
CA PRO A 161 -7.98 -10.24 -9.11
C PRO A 161 -6.52 -10.12 -9.56
N ARG A 162 -5.65 -10.99 -9.06
CA ARG A 162 -4.23 -11.06 -9.43
C ARG A 162 -4.04 -11.75 -10.79
N GLN A 163 -4.58 -11.15 -11.84
CA GLN A 163 -4.52 -11.65 -13.22
C GLN A 163 -4.07 -10.54 -14.15
N ALA A 164 -3.28 -10.87 -15.18
CA ALA A 164 -2.69 -9.88 -16.10
C ALA A 164 -3.71 -8.91 -16.72
N ALA A 165 -4.96 -9.35 -16.89
CA ALA A 165 -6.06 -8.54 -17.40
C ALA A 165 -6.38 -7.27 -16.58
N TYR A 166 -5.93 -7.18 -15.32
CA TYR A 166 -6.17 -6.02 -14.44
C TYR A 166 -4.96 -5.10 -14.29
N PHE A 167 -3.82 -5.43 -14.92
CA PHE A 167 -2.56 -4.72 -14.77
C PHE A 167 -2.06 -4.16 -16.10
N LEU A 168 -1.21 -3.13 -16.02
CA LEU A 168 -0.32 -2.76 -17.10
C LEU A 168 0.75 -3.83 -17.31
N ALA A 169 1.48 -3.74 -18.42
CA ALA A 169 2.51 -4.71 -18.78
C ALA A 169 3.63 -4.85 -17.73
N ASP A 170 3.83 -3.83 -16.90
CA ASP A 170 4.79 -3.87 -15.80
C ASP A 170 4.36 -4.76 -14.63
N GLY A 171 3.11 -5.23 -14.60
CA GLY A 171 2.57 -6.10 -13.57
C GLY A 171 2.49 -5.49 -12.17
N ALA A 172 2.70 -4.18 -12.02
CA ALA A 172 2.69 -3.48 -10.75
C ALA A 172 1.60 -2.39 -10.68
N HIS A 173 1.28 -1.77 -11.81
CA HIS A 173 0.23 -0.77 -11.93
C HIS A 173 -1.05 -1.37 -12.49
N LEU A 174 -2.19 -0.87 -12.03
CA LEU A 174 -3.49 -1.28 -12.55
C LEU A 174 -3.71 -0.65 -13.93
N ASN A 175 -4.43 -1.37 -14.79
CA ASN A 175 -5.01 -0.79 -16.00
C ASN A 175 -6.42 -0.23 -15.71
N ALA A 176 -7.13 0.21 -16.75
CA ALA A 176 -8.48 0.74 -16.60
C ALA A 176 -9.45 -0.25 -15.92
N GLN A 177 -9.35 -1.54 -16.21
CA GLN A 177 -10.20 -2.57 -15.60
C GLN A 177 -9.87 -2.75 -14.11
N GLY A 178 -8.59 -2.76 -13.74
CA GLY A 178 -8.18 -2.77 -12.33
C GLY A 178 -8.69 -1.54 -11.57
N HIS A 179 -8.59 -0.35 -12.16
CA HIS A 179 -9.13 0.88 -11.57
C HIS A 179 -10.66 0.88 -11.48
N ALA A 180 -11.37 0.25 -12.42
CA ALA A 180 -12.83 0.12 -12.35
C ALA A 180 -13.29 -0.70 -11.12
N VAL A 181 -12.54 -1.74 -10.75
CA VAL A 181 -12.81 -2.52 -9.52
C VAL A 181 -12.66 -1.64 -8.27
N VAL A 182 -11.60 -0.82 -8.22
CA VAL A 182 -11.39 0.12 -7.10
C VAL A 182 -12.52 1.14 -7.02
N ALA A 183 -12.91 1.72 -8.16
CA ALA A 183 -14.00 2.70 -8.23
C ALA A 183 -15.32 2.10 -7.72
N LEU A 184 -15.65 0.89 -8.16
CA LEU A 184 -16.84 0.17 -7.70
C LEU A 184 -16.79 -0.05 -6.18
N LEU A 185 -15.67 -0.54 -5.65
CA LEU A 185 -15.51 -0.79 -4.23
C LEU A 185 -15.68 0.49 -3.39
N LEU A 186 -15.07 1.60 -3.80
CA LEU A 186 -15.19 2.88 -3.10
C LEU A 186 -16.62 3.43 -3.17
N SER A 187 -17.32 3.26 -4.31
CA SER A 187 -18.71 3.71 -4.46
C SER A 187 -19.69 3.02 -3.54
N GLN A 188 -19.38 1.81 -3.07
CA GLN A 188 -20.23 1.01 -2.19
C GLN A 188 -20.00 1.29 -0.70
N LEU A 189 -18.93 2.01 -0.33
CA LEU A 189 -18.62 2.28 1.08
C LEU A 189 -19.71 2.99 1.88
N PRO A 190 -20.44 3.98 1.33
CA PRO A 190 -21.52 4.62 2.07
C PRO A 190 -22.62 3.61 2.47
N VAL A 191 -22.93 2.67 1.57
CA VAL A 191 -23.94 1.62 1.80
C VAL A 191 -23.50 0.66 2.90
N TYR A 192 -22.23 0.22 2.88
CA TYR A 192 -21.70 -0.66 3.92
C TYR A 192 -21.57 0.04 5.28
N THR A 193 -21.24 1.33 5.30
CA THR A 193 -21.11 2.10 6.55
C THR A 193 -22.46 2.25 7.22
N ALA A 194 -23.50 2.63 6.47
CA ALA A 194 -24.86 2.77 6.98
C ALA A 194 -25.40 1.45 7.58
N LEU A 195 -25.16 0.32 6.92
CA LEU A 195 -25.63 -0.98 7.38
C LEU A 195 -24.92 -1.46 8.66
N LEU A 196 -23.63 -1.11 8.84
CA LEU A 196 -22.90 -1.43 10.07
C LEU A 196 -23.30 -0.52 11.25
N GLU A 197 -23.67 0.73 10.99
CA GLU A 197 -24.22 1.63 12.01
C GLU A 197 -25.60 1.15 12.49
N GLU A 198 -26.47 0.71 11.57
CA GLU A 198 -27.78 0.14 11.92
C GLU A 198 -27.67 -1.12 12.80
N ILE A 199 -26.70 -2.00 12.54
CA ILE A 199 -26.49 -3.23 13.32
C ILE A 199 -25.93 -2.93 14.73
N ASN A 200 -25.09 -1.92 14.88
CA ASN A 200 -24.49 -1.57 16.19
C ASN A 200 -25.39 -0.68 17.07
N CYS A 201 -26.53 -0.23 16.55
CA CYS A 201 -27.56 0.52 17.29
C CYS A 201 -28.72 -0.37 17.79
N LEU A 202 -28.63 -1.69 17.58
CA LEU A 202 -29.54 -2.72 18.13
C LEU A 202 -28.84 -3.51 19.25
#